data_AF-A0A938LEH1-F1
#
_entry.id   AF-A0A938LEH1-F1
#
_cell.length_a   1.000
_cell.length_b   1.000
_cell.length_c   1.000
_cell.angle_alpha   90.00
_cell.angle_beta   90.00
_cell.angle_gamma   90.00
#
_symmetry.space_group_name_H-M   'P 1'
#
loop_
_entity.id
_entity.type
_entity.pdbx_description
1 polymer ?
#
loop_
_entity_poly.entity_id
_entity_poly.type
_entity_poly.pdbx_seq_one_letter_code
_entity_poly.pdbx_strand_id
1 'polypeptide(L)'
;MSAPNEPPSSWALTTYTKGIEQVAPGELVPADRLHGDNDLTLGIVVDPPTWRRIVLRCPKTDGSHADGNLLRPLRWLREQLDATRAEVRGASRDPAPLTPDEILRLERDLVEAKFHIAVPECGIDGLAEVLEVGPCPDIQNLLGTRVVTGTWRHHPARVIDLWIEDLDGPIGTTVNHPFWSEDRLAFARADELQDGERLHLLSGGATALARLVRAFMRCSTAAA
;
A
#
# COMPACT_ATOMS: atom_id res chain seq x y z
N MET A 1 46.25 17.29 9.49
CA MET A 1 45.19 16.28 9.70
C MET A 1 43.97 16.80 8.93
N SER A 2 43.80 16.33 7.70
CA SER A 2 42.67 16.74 6.85
C SER A 2 41.44 15.97 7.29
N ALA A 3 40.33 16.68 7.54
CA ALA A 3 39.04 16.07 7.80
C ALA A 3 38.64 15.16 6.62
N PRO A 4 37.98 14.01 6.86
CA PRO A 4 37.47 13.21 5.77
C PRO A 4 36.39 14.01 5.03
N ASN A 5 36.57 14.09 3.72
CA ASN A 5 35.64 14.66 2.76
C ASN A 5 34.28 13.97 2.93
N GLU A 6 33.28 14.64 3.52
CA GLU A 6 31.90 14.17 3.48
C GLU A 6 31.45 14.12 2.01
N PRO A 7 30.85 13.01 1.54
CA PRO A 7 30.33 12.95 0.19
C PRO A 7 29.21 14.00 0.04
N PRO A 8 29.08 14.67 -1.12
CA PRO A 8 28.04 15.66 -1.32
C PRO A 8 26.64 15.04 -1.19
N SER A 9 25.83 15.58 -0.26
CA SER A 9 24.41 15.30 -0.01
C SER A 9 23.54 15.61 -1.24
N SER A 10 23.62 14.78 -2.27
CA SER A 10 22.91 14.99 -3.55
C SER A 10 21.80 13.98 -3.84
N TRP A 11 21.44 13.14 -2.86
CA TRP A 11 20.26 12.26 -2.97
C TRP A 11 18.99 12.88 -2.39
N ALA A 12 18.92 14.20 -2.20
CA ALA A 12 17.71 14.86 -1.67
C ALA A 12 16.48 14.40 -2.45
N LEU A 13 15.72 13.46 -1.87
CA LEU A 13 14.50 12.93 -2.44
C LEU A 13 13.57 14.12 -2.55
N THR A 14 13.24 14.53 -3.77
CA THR A 14 12.20 15.52 -3.98
C THR A 14 10.89 14.83 -3.63
N THR A 15 10.40 15.10 -2.42
CA THR A 15 9.12 14.60 -1.95
C THR A 15 8.03 15.58 -2.35
N TYR A 16 6.90 15.05 -2.78
CA TYR A 16 5.68 15.80 -3.01
C TYR A 16 4.54 15.01 -2.38
N THR A 17 3.50 15.73 -1.96
CA THR A 17 2.28 15.10 -1.48
C THR A 17 1.36 14.84 -2.66
N LYS A 18 0.61 13.74 -2.58
CA LYS A 18 -0.46 13.44 -3.52
C LYS A 18 -1.60 12.75 -2.78
N GLY A 19 -2.79 12.81 -3.36
CA GLY A 19 -3.95 12.09 -2.81
C GLY A 19 -3.69 10.59 -2.77
N ILE A 20 -4.14 9.93 -1.71
CA ILE A 20 -3.95 8.47 -1.55
C ILE A 20 -4.55 7.68 -2.71
N GLU A 21 -5.61 8.21 -3.33
CA GLU A 21 -6.28 7.66 -4.50
C GLU A 21 -5.44 7.70 -5.79
N GLN A 22 -4.34 8.46 -5.79
CA GLN A 22 -3.41 8.59 -6.90
C GLN A 22 -2.18 7.69 -6.72
N VAL A 23 -2.00 7.05 -5.57
CA VAL A 23 -0.90 6.09 -5.32
C VAL A 23 -1.17 4.80 -6.07
N ALA A 24 -0.14 4.28 -6.76
CA ALA A 24 -0.20 3.01 -7.46
C ALA A 24 0.91 2.05 -7.01
N PRO A 25 0.71 0.73 -7.14
CA PRO A 25 1.78 -0.22 -6.90
C PRO A 25 2.96 -0.01 -7.86
N GLY A 26 4.17 -0.13 -7.32
CA GLY A 26 5.42 0.10 -8.02
C GLY A 26 6.02 1.49 -7.78
N GLU A 27 5.25 2.42 -7.23
CA GLU A 27 5.78 3.70 -6.81
C GLU A 27 6.68 3.58 -5.57
N LEU A 28 7.53 4.59 -5.38
CA LEU A 28 8.45 4.68 -4.26
C LEU A 28 7.93 5.64 -3.20
N VAL A 29 7.93 5.19 -1.96
CA VAL A 29 7.63 6.00 -0.79
C VAL A 29 8.88 6.13 0.10
N PRO A 30 9.14 7.30 0.70
CA PRO A 30 10.18 7.45 1.70
C PRO A 30 9.93 6.48 2.87
N ALA A 31 10.98 5.78 3.31
CA ALA A 31 10.83 4.68 4.25
C ALA A 31 11.91 4.58 5.34
N ASP A 32 12.85 5.53 5.37
CA ASP A 32 13.94 5.57 6.35
C ASP A 32 13.46 5.72 7.81
N ARG A 33 12.18 6.04 8.02
CA ARG A 33 11.59 6.28 9.35
C ARG A 33 10.21 5.63 9.52
N LEU A 34 10.00 4.44 8.95
CA LEU A 34 8.79 3.68 9.22
C LEU A 34 8.83 3.14 10.66
N HIS A 35 7.81 3.48 11.45
CA HIS A 35 7.56 2.88 12.76
C HIS A 35 6.71 1.61 12.58
N GLY A 36 7.14 0.50 13.16
CA GLY A 36 6.40 -0.77 13.18
C GLY A 36 7.20 -1.97 12.66
N ASP A 37 6.60 -3.15 12.77
CA ASP A 37 7.16 -4.38 12.24
C ASP A 37 6.96 -4.45 10.72
N ASN A 38 8.04 -4.75 10.00
CA ASN A 38 7.96 -4.96 8.55
C ASN A 38 7.64 -6.43 8.26
N ASP A 39 6.57 -6.69 7.51
CA ASP A 39 6.33 -8.01 6.93
C ASP A 39 7.30 -8.23 5.75
N LEU A 40 8.31 -9.08 5.97
CA LEU A 40 9.32 -9.43 4.97
C LEU A 40 9.10 -10.82 4.34
N THR A 41 7.94 -11.43 4.53
CA THR A 41 7.64 -12.81 4.05
C THR A 41 7.72 -12.95 2.52
N LEU A 42 7.53 -11.86 1.79
CA LEU A 42 7.66 -11.80 0.33
C LEU A 42 9.06 -11.33 -0.14
N GLY A 43 9.96 -11.05 0.80
CA GLY A 43 11.27 -10.44 0.55
C GLY A 43 11.22 -8.91 0.61
N ILE A 44 12.40 -8.29 0.56
CA ILE A 44 12.59 -6.83 0.60
C ILE A 44 12.69 -6.17 -0.78
N VAL A 45 12.80 -6.98 -1.85
CA VAL A 45 12.98 -6.52 -3.22
C VAL A 45 11.83 -7.02 -4.08
N VAL A 46 11.21 -6.08 -4.79
CA VAL A 46 10.26 -6.39 -5.88
C VAL A 46 11.08 -6.58 -7.15
N ASP A 47 10.96 -7.77 -7.75
CA ASP A 47 11.73 -8.15 -8.94
C ASP A 47 10.79 -8.25 -10.16
N PRO A 48 10.76 -7.26 -11.07
CA PRO A 48 9.74 -7.19 -12.12
C PRO A 48 9.59 -8.44 -13.00
N PRO A 49 10.67 -9.15 -13.40
CA PRO A 49 10.57 -10.41 -14.13
C PRO A 49 9.80 -11.50 -13.38
N THR A 50 9.97 -11.60 -12.06
CA THR A 50 9.38 -12.67 -11.24
C THR A 50 8.12 -12.25 -10.47
N TRP A 51 7.65 -11.02 -10.66
CA TRP A 51 6.46 -10.47 -10.01
C TRP A 51 5.37 -10.13 -11.03
N ARG A 52 4.12 -10.13 -10.57
CA ARG A 52 2.96 -9.69 -11.37
C ARG A 52 2.08 -8.75 -10.59
N ARG A 53 1.45 -7.85 -11.35
CA ARG A 53 0.33 -7.05 -10.87
C ARG A 53 -0.94 -7.89 -10.97
N ILE A 54 -1.72 -7.94 -9.90
CA ILE A 54 -3.05 -8.51 -9.89
C ILE A 54 -4.06 -7.47 -9.43
N VAL A 55 -5.22 -7.44 -10.06
CA VAL A 55 -6.39 -6.67 -9.62
C VAL A 55 -7.40 -7.63 -9.02
N LEU A 56 -7.88 -7.30 -7.83
CA LEU A 56 -8.74 -8.14 -7.03
C LEU A 56 -10.05 -7.42 -6.72
N ARG A 57 -11.15 -8.16 -6.73
CA ARG A 57 -12.40 -7.77 -6.08
C ARG A 57 -12.50 -8.50 -4.75
N CYS A 58 -12.39 -7.75 -3.66
CA CYS A 58 -12.30 -8.30 -2.32
C CYS A 58 -13.63 -8.17 -1.57
N PRO A 59 -14.18 -9.26 -1.01
CA PRO A 59 -15.36 -9.17 -0.16
C PRO A 59 -15.02 -8.49 1.16
N LYS A 60 -15.92 -7.63 1.64
CA LYS A 60 -15.85 -7.03 2.97
C LYS A 60 -16.85 -7.68 3.91
N THR A 61 -16.59 -7.58 5.21
CA THR A 61 -17.46 -8.12 6.27
C THR A 61 -18.84 -7.47 6.30
N ASP A 62 -18.98 -6.24 5.78
CA ASP A 62 -20.23 -5.49 5.64
C ASP A 62 -21.06 -5.88 4.40
N GLY A 63 -20.58 -6.85 3.59
CA GLY A 63 -21.22 -7.31 2.36
C GLY A 63 -20.92 -6.45 1.12
N SER A 64 -20.22 -5.32 1.27
CA SER A 64 -19.69 -4.55 0.14
C SER A 64 -18.36 -5.13 -0.37
N HIS A 65 -17.76 -4.49 -1.36
CA HIS A 65 -16.49 -4.92 -1.94
C HIS A 65 -15.45 -3.79 -1.90
N ALA A 66 -14.17 -4.17 -1.89
CA ALA A 66 -13.04 -3.30 -2.10
C ALA A 66 -12.26 -3.76 -3.34
N ASP A 67 -11.64 -2.81 -4.04
CA ASP A 67 -10.75 -3.11 -5.14
C ASP A 67 -9.31 -3.19 -4.61
N GLY A 68 -8.64 -4.32 -4.83
CA GLY A 68 -7.24 -4.50 -4.51
C GLY A 68 -6.37 -4.42 -5.77
N ASN A 69 -5.24 -3.73 -5.70
CA ASN A 69 -4.24 -3.76 -6.77
C ASN A 69 -2.90 -4.07 -6.11
N LEU A 70 -2.36 -5.27 -6.37
CA LEU A 70 -1.22 -5.84 -5.66
C LEU A 70 -0.11 -6.28 -6.60
N LEU A 71 1.13 -6.11 -6.17
CA LEU A 71 2.30 -6.78 -6.73
C LEU A 71 2.58 -8.03 -5.89
N ARG A 72 2.65 -9.20 -6.54
CA ARG A 72 2.98 -10.47 -5.88
C ARG A 72 3.99 -11.28 -6.70
N PRO A 73 4.92 -12.00 -6.04
CA PRO A 73 5.83 -12.87 -6.75
C PRO A 73 5.09 -14.08 -7.33
N LEU A 74 5.52 -14.55 -8.49
CA LEU A 74 4.95 -15.71 -9.19
C LEU A 74 4.91 -16.97 -8.30
N ARG A 75 5.89 -17.16 -7.41
CA ARG A 75 5.90 -18.26 -6.44
C ARG A 75 4.65 -18.25 -5.55
N TRP A 76 4.31 -17.07 -5.03
CA TRP A 76 3.17 -16.90 -4.12
C TRP A 76 1.86 -17.08 -4.87
N LEU A 77 1.77 -16.52 -6.09
CA LEU A 77 0.58 -16.67 -6.94
C LEU A 77 0.29 -18.15 -7.27
N ARG A 78 1.32 -18.93 -7.58
CA ARG A 78 1.20 -20.38 -7.76
C ARG A 78 0.75 -21.07 -6.48
N GLU A 79 1.37 -20.77 -5.35
CA GLU A 79 1.00 -21.34 -4.05
C GLU A 79 -0.49 -21.07 -3.70
N GLN A 80 -1.00 -19.87 -3.97
CA GLN A 80 -2.41 -19.55 -3.74
C GLN A 80 -3.35 -20.32 -4.66
N LEU A 81 -2.96 -20.45 -5.94
CA LEU A 81 -3.75 -21.19 -6.92
C LEU A 81 -3.81 -22.68 -6.56
N ASP A 82 -2.68 -23.27 -6.17
CA ASP A 82 -2.59 -24.66 -5.71
C ASP A 82 -3.44 -24.89 -4.45
N ALA A 83 -3.34 -23.98 -3.47
CA ALA A 83 -4.12 -24.04 -2.23
C ALA A 83 -5.63 -23.93 -2.46
N THR A 84 -6.06 -23.22 -3.50
CA THR A 84 -7.48 -23.06 -3.85
C THR A 84 -8.01 -24.26 -4.65
N ARG A 85 -7.15 -24.89 -5.46
CA ARG A 85 -7.52 -26.02 -6.33
C ARG A 85 -7.48 -27.39 -5.64
N ALA A 86 -6.80 -27.53 -4.50
CA ALA A 86 -6.65 -28.82 -3.79
C ALA A 86 -6.51 -28.67 -2.26
N GLU A 87 -7.10 -29.59 -1.48
CA GLU A 87 -6.94 -29.75 -0.02
C GLU A 87 -5.52 -30.21 0.42
N VAL A 88 -4.44 -29.67 -0.16
CA VAL A 88 -3.09 -30.19 0.10
C VAL A 88 -2.28 -29.24 0.97
N ARG A 89 -2.05 -29.66 2.21
CA ARG A 89 -1.00 -29.14 3.10
C ARG A 89 0.37 -29.59 2.60
N GLY A 90 1.28 -28.63 2.47
CA GLY A 90 2.70 -28.90 2.34
C GLY A 90 3.40 -27.83 1.53
N ALA A 91 3.76 -26.72 2.18
CA ALA A 91 4.75 -25.80 1.61
C ALA A 91 6.08 -26.56 1.47
N SER A 92 6.64 -26.61 0.26
CA SER A 92 7.98 -27.17 0.07
C SER A 92 8.78 -26.46 -1.00
N ARG A 93 9.96 -26.00 -0.56
CA ARG A 93 11.22 -25.73 -1.27
C ARG A 93 11.15 -24.71 -2.41
N ASP A 94 12.12 -23.78 -2.43
CA ASP A 94 12.31 -22.81 -3.53
C ASP A 94 12.21 -23.53 -4.89
N PRO A 95 11.09 -23.40 -5.60
CA PRO A 95 10.88 -24.09 -6.85
C PRO A 95 11.76 -23.43 -7.91
N ALA A 96 12.20 -24.21 -8.90
CA ALA A 96 12.95 -23.67 -10.03
C ALA A 96 12.18 -22.48 -10.66
N PRO A 97 12.89 -21.47 -11.19
CA PRO A 97 12.26 -20.37 -11.92
C PRO A 97 11.33 -20.90 -13.01
N LEU A 98 10.15 -20.29 -13.14
CA LEU A 98 9.20 -20.64 -14.19
C LEU A 98 9.76 -20.25 -15.56
N THR A 99 9.57 -21.11 -16.55
CA THR A 99 9.80 -20.80 -17.96
C THR A 99 8.75 -19.79 -18.47
N PRO A 100 9.02 -19.05 -19.56
CA PRO A 100 8.04 -18.13 -20.13
C PRO A 100 6.67 -18.76 -20.45
N ASP A 101 6.65 -20.00 -20.94
CA ASP A 101 5.40 -20.70 -21.25
C ASP A 101 4.62 -21.12 -19.99
N GLU A 102 5.32 -21.45 -18.90
CA GLU A 102 4.68 -21.73 -17.61
C GLU A 102 4.13 -20.45 -16.98
N ILE A 103 4.83 -19.33 -17.13
CA ILE A 103 4.35 -18.01 -16.72
C ILE A 103 3.05 -17.65 -17.45
N LEU A 104 3.02 -17.77 -18.78
CA LEU A 104 1.82 -17.47 -19.57
C LEU A 104 0.63 -18.36 -19.20
N ARG A 105 0.89 -19.64 -18.88
CA ARG A 105 -0.14 -20.56 -18.38
C ARG A 105 -0.64 -20.14 -17.00
N LEU A 106 0.27 -19.82 -16.08
CA LEU A 106 -0.08 -19.34 -14.75
C LEU A 106 -0.92 -18.07 -14.82
N GLU A 107 -0.50 -17.06 -15.60
CA GLU A 107 -1.24 -15.80 -15.79
C GLU A 107 -2.69 -16.03 -16.26
N ARG A 108 -2.90 -16.96 -17.19
CA ARG A 108 -4.23 -17.33 -17.66
C ARG A 108 -5.06 -17.99 -16.57
N ASP A 109 -4.45 -18.91 -15.84
CA ASP A 109 -5.09 -19.69 -14.78
C ASP A 109 -5.46 -18.86 -13.55
N LEU A 110 -4.80 -17.71 -13.38
CA LEU A 110 -5.03 -16.76 -12.30
C LEU A 110 -6.27 -15.90 -12.53
N VAL A 111 -6.65 -15.59 -13.77
CA VAL A 111 -7.85 -14.79 -14.06
C VAL A 111 -9.10 -15.56 -13.59
N GLU A 112 -10.00 -14.90 -12.88
CA GLU A 112 -11.18 -15.46 -12.20
C GLU A 112 -10.87 -16.44 -11.04
N ALA A 113 -9.58 -16.69 -10.74
CA ALA A 113 -9.21 -17.44 -9.55
C ALA A 113 -9.62 -16.69 -8.28
N LYS A 114 -9.77 -17.42 -7.17
CA LYS A 114 -10.17 -16.86 -5.88
C LYS A 114 -9.10 -17.09 -4.82
N PHE A 115 -8.64 -16.04 -4.18
CA PHE A 115 -7.64 -16.12 -3.10
C PHE A 115 -8.20 -15.65 -1.78
N HIS A 116 -7.81 -16.32 -0.70
CA HIS A 116 -8.14 -15.83 0.62
C HIS A 116 -7.29 -14.58 0.91
N ILE A 117 -7.95 -13.44 1.06
CA ILE A 117 -7.33 -12.17 1.42
C ILE A 117 -7.93 -11.72 2.74
N ALA A 118 -7.08 -11.43 3.72
CA ALA A 118 -7.46 -10.84 4.98
C ALA A 118 -6.71 -9.53 5.15
N VAL A 119 -7.45 -8.43 5.21
CA VAL A 119 -6.95 -7.09 5.58
C VAL A 119 -7.98 -6.51 6.56
N PRO A 120 -7.94 -6.92 7.84
CA PRO A 120 -8.92 -6.51 8.83
C PRO A 120 -9.07 -4.99 8.97
N GLU A 121 -7.99 -4.24 8.76
CA GLU A 121 -7.95 -2.77 8.78
C GLU A 121 -8.86 -2.15 7.70
N CYS A 122 -9.04 -2.88 6.61
CA CYS A 122 -9.89 -2.55 5.47
C CYS A 122 -11.27 -3.22 5.55
N GLY A 123 -11.54 -4.02 6.59
CA GLY A 123 -12.73 -4.85 6.73
C GLY A 123 -12.82 -5.95 5.67
N ILE A 124 -11.70 -6.33 5.06
CA ILE A 124 -11.63 -7.37 4.03
C ILE A 124 -11.29 -8.70 4.71
N ASP A 125 -12.14 -9.70 4.49
CA ASP A 125 -11.86 -11.07 4.90
C ASP A 125 -12.65 -12.04 4.00
N GLY A 126 -11.93 -12.86 3.25
CA GLY A 126 -12.52 -13.94 2.46
C GLY A 126 -11.92 -14.11 1.07
N LEU A 127 -12.66 -14.83 0.22
CA LEU A 127 -12.23 -15.20 -1.13
C LEU A 127 -12.38 -14.03 -2.10
N ALA A 128 -11.30 -13.31 -2.32
CA ALA A 128 -11.18 -12.27 -3.33
C ALA A 128 -11.02 -12.87 -4.73
N GLU A 129 -11.72 -12.31 -5.71
CA GLU A 129 -11.65 -12.75 -7.10
C GLU A 129 -10.60 -11.94 -7.87
N VAL A 130 -9.75 -12.64 -8.63
CA VAL A 130 -8.78 -12.01 -9.52
C VAL A 130 -9.47 -11.57 -10.80
N LEU A 131 -9.49 -10.26 -11.04
CA LEU A 131 -10.09 -9.66 -12.23
C LEU A 131 -9.10 -9.50 -13.37
N GLU A 132 -7.85 -9.20 -13.05
CA GLU A 132 -6.81 -8.88 -14.02
C GLU A 132 -5.45 -9.37 -13.52
N VAL A 133 -4.63 -9.84 -14.45
CA VAL A 133 -3.20 -10.12 -14.23
C VAL A 133 -2.40 -9.39 -15.29
N GLY A 134 -1.35 -8.69 -14.87
CA GLY A 134 -0.49 -7.93 -15.76
C GLY A 134 0.97 -7.94 -15.31
N PRO A 135 1.89 -7.43 -16.16
CA PRO A 135 3.30 -7.34 -15.80
C PRO A 135 3.48 -6.47 -14.55
N CYS A 136 4.51 -6.80 -13.75
CA CYS A 136 5.00 -5.86 -12.75
C CYS A 136 5.55 -4.61 -13.49
N PRO A 137 5.22 -3.39 -13.04
CA PRO A 137 5.83 -2.19 -13.59
C PRO A 137 7.33 -2.17 -13.33
N ASP A 138 8.06 -1.36 -14.10
CA ASP A 138 9.47 -1.10 -13.85
C ASP A 138 9.66 -0.41 -12.49
N ILE A 139 10.52 -0.98 -11.66
CA ILE A 139 10.76 -0.49 -10.30
C ILE A 139 12.14 0.14 -10.23
N GLN A 140 12.18 1.41 -9.84
CA GLN A 140 13.45 2.08 -9.52
C GLN A 140 13.94 1.63 -8.14
N ASN A 141 15.25 1.48 -7.98
CA ASN A 141 15.85 1.21 -6.68
C ASN A 141 16.54 2.48 -6.17
N LEU A 142 15.84 3.25 -5.34
CA LEU A 142 16.36 4.45 -4.71
C LEU A 142 16.61 4.20 -3.22
N LEU A 143 17.82 4.53 -2.76
CA LEU A 143 18.17 4.49 -1.35
C LEU A 143 17.18 5.34 -0.54
N GLY A 144 16.78 4.80 0.61
CA GLY A 144 15.83 5.44 1.52
C GLY A 144 14.36 5.35 1.15
N THR A 145 14.03 4.57 0.11
CA THR A 145 12.65 4.34 -0.32
C THR A 145 12.21 2.89 -0.17
N ARG A 146 10.89 2.68 -0.21
CA ARG A 146 10.25 1.37 -0.33
C ARG A 146 9.23 1.41 -1.47
N VAL A 147 9.03 0.25 -2.08
CA VAL A 147 8.05 0.08 -3.16
C VAL A 147 6.67 -0.12 -2.57
N VAL A 148 5.68 0.59 -3.08
CA VAL A 148 4.28 0.30 -2.82
C VAL A 148 3.93 -1.03 -3.47
N THR A 149 3.69 -2.07 -2.68
CA THR A 149 3.35 -3.42 -3.20
C THR A 149 1.86 -3.68 -3.27
N GLY A 150 1.02 -2.76 -2.78
CA GLY A 150 -0.41 -2.94 -2.76
C GLY A 150 -1.17 -1.66 -2.46
N THR A 151 -2.34 -1.53 -3.07
CA THR A 151 -3.32 -0.46 -2.78
C THR A 151 -4.70 -1.08 -2.63
N TRP A 152 -5.52 -0.48 -1.77
CA TRP A 152 -6.89 -0.89 -1.48
C TRP A 152 -7.82 0.31 -1.67
N ARG A 153 -8.84 0.18 -2.52
CA ARG A 153 -9.85 1.21 -2.76
C ARG A 153 -11.21 0.75 -2.27
N HIS A 154 -11.85 1.59 -1.46
CA HIS A 154 -13.18 1.35 -0.89
C HIS A 154 -14.24 2.25 -1.50
N HIS A 155 -15.43 1.72 -1.71
CA HIS A 155 -16.62 2.49 -2.11
C HIS A 155 -17.76 2.25 -1.12
N PRO A 156 -18.31 3.26 -0.41
CA PRO A 156 -17.86 4.64 -0.26
C PRO A 156 -16.80 4.81 0.84
N ALA A 157 -15.82 5.68 0.62
CA ALA A 157 -14.88 6.09 1.66
C ALA A 157 -15.36 7.38 2.33
N ARG A 158 -15.50 7.38 3.66
CA ARG A 158 -15.61 8.62 4.43
C ARG A 158 -14.23 9.25 4.50
N VAL A 159 -13.98 10.23 3.64
CA VAL A 159 -12.76 11.03 3.61
C VAL A 159 -12.95 12.28 4.47
N ILE A 160 -11.91 12.66 5.19
CA ILE A 160 -11.79 13.92 5.95
C ILE A 160 -10.55 14.67 5.44
N ASP A 161 -10.56 16.00 5.62
CA ASP A 161 -9.44 16.85 5.24
C ASP A 161 -8.69 17.30 6.49
N LEU A 162 -7.40 17.01 6.55
CA LEU A 162 -6.47 17.46 7.59
C LEU A 162 -5.68 18.66 7.09
N TRP A 163 -5.85 19.82 7.72
CA TRP A 163 -5.04 21.01 7.45
C TRP A 163 -3.86 21.04 8.39
N ILE A 164 -2.67 20.93 7.83
CA ILE A 164 -1.41 20.93 8.59
C ILE A 164 -0.77 22.31 8.45
N GLU A 165 -0.17 22.81 9.52
CA GLU A 165 0.61 24.04 9.45
C GLU A 165 1.72 23.91 8.40
N ASP A 166 1.95 24.99 7.66
CA ASP A 166 2.96 25.11 6.59
C ASP A 166 2.75 24.23 5.35
N LEU A 167 1.57 23.60 5.19
CA LEU A 167 1.16 22.99 3.92
C LEU A 167 0.18 23.88 3.14
N ASP A 168 0.41 24.01 1.83
CA ASP A 168 -0.43 24.83 0.93
C ASP A 168 -1.84 24.25 0.71
N GLY A 169 -2.10 23.01 1.13
CA GLY A 169 -3.40 22.34 0.98
C GLY A 169 -3.61 21.19 1.97
N PRO A 170 -4.85 20.70 2.11
CA PRO A 170 -5.16 19.66 3.06
C PRO A 170 -4.66 18.29 2.60
N ILE A 171 -4.46 17.40 3.57
CA ILE A 171 -4.29 15.97 3.34
C ILE A 171 -5.68 15.31 3.42
N GLY A 172 -6.20 14.88 2.27
CA GLY A 172 -7.41 14.06 2.20
C GLY A 172 -7.11 12.62 2.62
N THR A 173 -7.80 12.14 3.66
CA THR A 173 -7.57 10.79 4.19
C THR A 173 -8.84 10.12 4.71
N THR A 174 -8.85 8.80 4.84
CA THR A 174 -9.99 8.10 5.46
C THR A 174 -9.98 8.28 6.97
N VAL A 175 -11.17 8.23 7.58
CA VAL A 175 -11.33 8.43 9.04
C VAL A 175 -10.46 7.52 9.91
N ASN A 176 -10.20 6.28 9.48
CA ASN A 176 -9.42 5.30 10.24
C ASN A 176 -7.90 5.39 9.97
N HIS A 177 -7.44 6.28 9.08
CA HIS A 177 -6.03 6.33 8.72
C HIS A 177 -5.19 6.77 9.92
N PRO A 178 -4.15 6.03 10.31
CA PRO A 178 -3.34 6.37 11.48
C PRO A 178 -2.31 7.45 11.16
N PHE A 179 -2.17 8.43 12.05
CA PHE A 179 -1.10 9.43 12.06
C PHE A 179 -0.29 9.28 13.34
N TRP A 180 1.04 9.40 13.26
CA TRP A 180 1.87 9.41 14.45
C TRP A 180 1.72 10.75 15.18
N SER A 181 1.13 10.70 16.38
CA SER A 181 1.01 11.85 17.28
C SER A 181 2.18 11.89 18.24
N GLU A 182 2.92 13.00 18.21
CA GLU A 182 4.03 13.29 19.14
C GLU A 182 3.53 13.66 20.53
N ASP A 183 2.26 14.04 20.65
CA ASP A 183 1.62 14.26 21.95
C ASP A 183 1.25 12.93 22.64
N ARG A 184 0.77 11.96 21.85
CA ARG A 184 0.35 10.65 22.37
C ARG A 184 1.47 9.61 22.36
N LEU A 185 2.55 9.86 21.61
CA LEU A 185 3.61 8.89 21.31
C LEU A 185 3.05 7.58 20.75
N ALA A 186 2.01 7.70 19.92
CA ALA A 186 1.27 6.59 19.37
C ALA A 186 0.61 6.98 18.04
N PHE A 187 0.25 5.97 17.26
CA PHE A 187 -0.63 6.14 16.12
C PHE A 187 -2.05 6.47 16.59
N ALA A 188 -2.55 7.63 16.19
CA ALA A 188 -3.92 8.08 16.41
C ALA A 188 -4.69 8.06 15.08
N ARG A 189 -5.96 7.65 15.13
CA ARG A 189 -6.81 7.70 13.93
C ARG A 189 -7.05 9.15 13.49
N ALA A 190 -7.14 9.38 12.19
CA ALA A 190 -7.37 10.69 11.62
C ALA A 190 -8.63 11.39 12.18
N ASP A 191 -9.69 10.62 12.45
CA ASP A 191 -10.92 11.14 13.05
C ASP A 191 -10.85 11.37 14.56
N GLU A 192 -9.77 10.99 15.23
CA GLU A 192 -9.56 11.20 16.66
C GLU A 192 -8.53 12.29 16.95
N LEU A 193 -7.87 12.83 15.91
CA LEU A 193 -6.95 13.94 16.05
C LEU A 193 -7.66 15.22 16.49
N GLN A 194 -6.96 16.04 17.25
CA GLN A 194 -7.44 17.32 17.76
C GLN A 194 -6.69 18.49 17.10
N ASP A 195 -7.38 19.62 16.91
CA ASP A 195 -6.72 20.85 16.46
C ASP A 195 -5.57 21.21 17.43
N GLY A 196 -4.40 21.54 16.90
CA GLY A 196 -3.17 21.78 17.65
C GLY A 196 -2.33 20.52 17.96
N GLU A 197 -2.83 19.32 17.68
CA GLU A 197 -2.09 18.07 17.93
C GLU A 197 -0.83 17.97 17.06
N ARG A 198 0.30 17.64 17.66
CA ARG A 198 1.60 17.59 16.97
C ARG A 198 1.77 16.26 16.25
N LEU A 199 1.93 16.31 14.93
CA LEU A 199 2.14 15.15 14.05
C LEU A 199 3.60 15.07 13.60
N HIS A 200 4.14 13.86 13.53
CA HIS A 200 5.52 13.65 13.11
C HIS A 200 5.73 13.93 11.61
N LEU A 201 6.83 14.61 11.29
CA LEU A 201 7.22 14.94 9.93
C LEU A 201 8.31 14.01 9.39
N LEU A 202 8.28 13.75 8.08
CA LEU A 202 9.33 12.98 7.40
C LEU A 202 10.73 13.60 7.59
N SER A 203 10.85 14.93 7.55
CA SER A 203 12.10 15.66 7.79
C SER A 203 12.66 15.44 9.20
N GLY A 204 11.82 14.97 10.13
CA GLY A 204 12.11 14.88 11.56
C GLY A 204 11.55 16.10 12.27
N GLY A 205 11.11 15.90 13.51
CA GLY A 205 10.36 16.89 14.28
C GLY A 205 8.85 16.73 14.10
N ALA A 206 8.11 17.76 14.49
CA ALA A 206 6.66 17.74 14.51
C ALA A 206 6.08 19.05 13.96
N THR A 207 4.89 18.98 13.37
CA THR A 207 4.07 20.14 12.99
C THR A 207 2.69 19.99 13.63
N ALA A 208 1.98 21.09 13.86
CA ALA A 208 0.64 21.02 14.43
C ALA A 208 -0.43 20.80 13.35
N LEU A 209 -1.46 20.03 13.71
CA LEU A 209 -2.71 20.00 12.97
C LEU A 209 -3.40 21.35 13.13
N ALA A 210 -3.35 22.21 12.10
CA ALA A 210 -3.98 23.53 12.13
C ALA A 210 -5.50 23.44 12.27
N ARG A 211 -6.11 22.50 11.52
CA ARG A 211 -7.57 22.31 11.52
C ARG A 211 -7.98 20.95 10.97
N LEU A 212 -8.88 20.27 11.66
CA LEU A 212 -9.57 19.10 11.13
C LEU A 212 -10.93 19.47 10.51
N VAL A 213 -11.10 19.19 9.21
CA VAL A 213 -12.36 19.38 8.51
C VAL A 213 -13.02 18.03 8.24
N ARG A 214 -14.12 17.77 8.94
CA ARG A 214 -14.95 16.56 8.79
C ARG A 214 -16.05 16.80 7.76
N ALA A 215 -15.67 17.19 6.55
CA ALA A 215 -16.62 17.34 5.46
C ALA A 215 -16.79 16.00 4.75
N PHE A 216 -17.93 15.34 4.91
CA PHE A 216 -18.25 14.18 4.08
C PHE A 216 -18.49 14.66 2.66
N MET A 217 -17.54 14.44 1.74
CA MET A 217 -17.89 14.51 0.32
C MET A 217 -19.02 13.51 0.09
N ARG A 218 -20.23 14.02 -0.17
CA ARG A 218 -21.25 13.21 -0.82
C ARG A 218 -20.63 12.79 -2.14
N CYS A 219 -20.53 11.48 -2.37
CA CYS A 219 -20.29 10.96 -3.70
C CYS A 219 -21.30 11.66 -4.61
N SER A 220 -20.81 12.56 -5.46
CA SER A 220 -21.64 13.23 -6.45
C SER A 220 -22.15 12.11 -7.35
N THR A 221 -23.41 11.74 -7.19
CA THR A 221 -24.15 11.12 -8.27
C THR A 221 -24.07 12.10 -9.42
N ALA A 222 -23.18 11.85 -10.37
CA ALA A 222 -23.22 12.51 -11.66
C ALA A 222 -24.57 12.13 -12.28
N ALA A 223 -25.53 13.03 -12.14
CA ALA A 223 -26.80 13.01 -12.82
C ALA A 223 -26.59 13.71 -14.17
N ALA A 224 -26.68 12.93 -15.25
CA ALA A 224 -27.30 13.22 -16.55
C ALA A 224 -26.69 12.31 -17.62
#